data_AF-A0A6G4WGW6-F1
#
_entry.id   AF-A0A6G4WGW6-F1
#
_cell.length_a   1.000
_cell.length_b   1.000
_cell.length_c   1.000
_cell.angle_alpha   90.00
_cell.angle_beta   90.00
_cell.angle_gamma   90.00
#
_symmetry.space_group_name_H-M   'P 1'
#
loop_
_entity.id
_entity.type
_entity.pdbx_description
1 polymer ?
#
loop_
_entity_poly.entity_id
_entity_poly.type
_entity_poly.pdbx_seq_one_letter_code
_entity_poly.pdbx_strand_id
1 'polypeptide(L)'
;MSGSVVLLHLAGAVALLLFATRMVRTGVERAYGDVLRHRLRSILRNPLLAVGAGAALAICLQSATAVALIVGSFAGSGIVSGTSGLLAVLGADVGSSLVVKLLSFNLELLVPLCMVAGTILFMTTSRRDLLQLGRILIGVGLLILSLRLIGEASEPLRESQILPVVVNYLSGDPVTAFLLAAVMTWLFHSSVAAILLVVALATRGLVPVELGLVLVLGANLGGGVIAVMLSRAAIPKARIVPLGNLIMRGTGALAALLVLIFFAPPLDWLGASAPDQLIHGHIAFNLMLALLGIPLAGLVHRLAERIVALGASAQPVSLDAAELSALDEAALDTPSQALANATREVVRVCETVEIMLQRIIELYVQTDQDKIDALSALDDRVDRKHAAIKLYLAKVTSRTLSEADALRCQELIGACVKLEQVGDIIVRNMLIHVQKKFDRGLEFTEQGWRELRAFHTSVVTNARLAFNVLVSRDPETARQLVQEKDRLRDLEKRSSQSHFERLREGTAKSVETSSIHLDTIRDLKQINSLLASMAYPVLEEQGLLSGSRLKAG
;
A
#
# COMPACT_ATOMS: atom_id res chain seq x y z
N MET A 1 -12.19 43.09 -14.56
CA MET A 1 -10.94 42.30 -14.62
C MET A 1 -10.74 41.81 -16.04
N SER A 2 -9.50 41.73 -16.55
CA SER A 2 -9.29 41.07 -17.85
C SER A 2 -9.60 39.58 -17.74
N GLY A 3 -10.04 38.96 -18.83
CA GLY A 3 -10.37 37.53 -18.86
C GLY A 3 -9.20 36.62 -18.43
N SER A 4 -7.96 37.04 -18.71
CA SER A 4 -6.75 36.33 -18.26
C SER A 4 -6.60 36.28 -16.74
N VAL A 5 -6.96 37.36 -16.04
CA VAL A 5 -6.89 37.42 -14.57
C VAL A 5 -7.96 36.53 -13.94
N VAL A 6 -9.15 36.47 -14.53
CA VAL A 6 -10.23 35.55 -14.10
C VAL A 6 -9.79 34.09 -14.22
N LEU A 7 -9.22 33.70 -15.37
CA LEU A 7 -8.69 32.36 -15.58
C LEU A 7 -7.56 32.02 -14.60
N LEU A 8 -6.69 32.97 -14.27
CA LEU A 8 -5.60 32.76 -13.33
C LEU A 8 -6.12 32.54 -11.90
N HIS A 9 -7.09 33.33 -11.44
CA HIS A 9 -7.72 33.11 -10.13
C HIS A 9 -8.44 31.78 -10.06
N LEU A 10 -9.18 31.41 -11.12
CA LEU A 10 -9.86 30.12 -11.19
C LEU A 10 -8.85 28.96 -11.16
N ALA A 11 -7.79 29.04 -11.97
CA ALA A 11 -6.72 28.04 -12.00
C ALA A 11 -6.01 27.92 -10.63
N GLY A 12 -5.74 29.04 -9.96
CA GLY A 12 -5.16 29.06 -8.62
C GLY A 12 -6.07 28.43 -7.56
N ALA A 13 -7.37 28.72 -7.61
CA ALA A 13 -8.35 28.12 -6.70
C ALA A 13 -8.52 26.61 -6.94
N VAL A 14 -8.55 26.18 -8.21
CA VAL A 14 -8.56 24.75 -8.57
C VAL A 14 -7.26 24.07 -8.14
N ALA A 15 -6.09 24.69 -8.33
CA ALA A 15 -4.82 24.14 -7.88
C ALA A 15 -4.79 23.96 -6.36
N LEU A 16 -5.34 24.92 -5.61
CA LEU A 16 -5.51 24.81 -4.14
C LEU A 16 -6.45 23.65 -3.77
N LEU A 17 -7.58 23.49 -4.48
CA LEU A 17 -8.51 22.37 -4.28
C LEU A 17 -7.80 21.01 -4.46
N LEU A 18 -7.01 20.87 -5.52
CA LEU A 18 -6.25 19.66 -5.82
C LEU A 18 -5.17 19.40 -4.77
N PHE A 19 -4.43 20.44 -4.37
CA PHE A 19 -3.42 20.37 -3.32
C PHE A 19 -4.03 19.94 -1.98
N ALA A 20 -5.12 20.57 -1.58
CA ALA A 20 -5.84 20.29 -0.34
C ALA A 20 -6.38 18.86 -0.32
N THR A 21 -7.02 18.41 -1.40
CA THR A 21 -7.51 17.03 -1.55
C THR A 21 -6.37 16.01 -1.43
N ARG A 22 -5.23 16.27 -2.09
CA ARG A 22 -4.04 15.41 -1.95
C ARG A 22 -3.49 15.41 -0.53
N MET A 23 -3.51 16.56 0.14
CA MET A 23 -2.99 16.71 1.50
C MET A 23 -3.81 15.92 2.51
N VAL A 24 -5.14 15.96 2.41
CA VAL A 24 -6.07 15.14 3.22
C VAL A 24 -5.83 13.66 2.96
N ARG A 25 -5.90 13.21 1.69
CA ARG A 25 -5.68 11.80 1.31
C ARG A 25 -4.37 11.26 1.87
N THR A 26 -3.25 11.94 1.59
CA THR A 26 -1.92 11.49 2.04
C THR A 26 -1.75 11.59 3.56
N GLY A 27 -2.43 12.52 4.23
CA GLY A 27 -2.45 12.59 5.68
C GLY A 27 -3.14 11.37 6.30
N VAL A 28 -4.32 10.99 5.79
CA VAL A 28 -5.06 9.80 6.26
C VAL A 28 -4.26 8.53 5.98
N GLU A 29 -3.71 8.38 4.78
CA GLU A 29 -2.88 7.23 4.41
C GLU A 29 -1.68 7.06 5.36
N ARG A 30 -1.01 8.16 5.73
CA ARG A 30 0.15 8.14 6.63
C ARG A 30 -0.21 7.92 8.09
N ALA A 31 -1.38 8.37 8.53
CA ALA A 31 -1.84 8.23 9.91
C ALA A 31 -2.43 6.84 10.19
N TYR A 32 -3.21 6.30 9.23
CA TYR A 32 -4.08 5.16 9.47
C TYR A 32 -3.94 4.04 8.43
N GLY A 33 -3.04 4.17 7.45
CA GLY A 33 -2.92 3.23 6.33
C GLY A 33 -2.77 1.76 6.75
N ASP A 34 -1.86 1.48 7.69
CA ASP A 34 -1.61 0.10 8.14
C ASP A 34 -2.76 -0.47 8.99
N VAL A 35 -3.39 0.37 9.80
CA VAL A 35 -4.57 -0.02 10.60
C VAL A 35 -5.76 -0.34 9.69
N LEU A 36 -6.01 0.52 8.69
CA LEU A 36 -7.05 0.31 7.68
C LEU A 36 -6.78 -1.00 6.92
N ARG A 37 -5.53 -1.20 6.47
CA ARG A 37 -5.12 -2.45 5.78
C ARG A 37 -5.32 -3.70 6.64
N HIS A 38 -4.98 -3.67 7.93
CA HIS A 38 -5.06 -4.85 8.80
C HIS A 38 -6.51 -5.19 9.19
N ARG A 39 -7.33 -4.19 9.55
CA ARG A 39 -8.73 -4.41 9.97
C ARG A 39 -9.65 -4.80 8.82
N LEU A 40 -9.33 -4.43 7.58
CA LEU A 40 -10.17 -4.70 6.42
C LEU A 40 -10.06 -6.13 5.89
N ARG A 41 -8.98 -6.87 6.20
CA ARG A 41 -8.77 -8.22 5.66
C ARG A 41 -9.90 -9.20 6.04
N SER A 42 -10.43 -9.10 7.26
CA SER A 42 -11.51 -9.98 7.71
C SER A 42 -12.89 -9.54 7.19
N ILE A 43 -13.15 -8.24 7.11
CA ILE A 43 -14.46 -7.68 6.69
C ILE A 43 -14.68 -7.86 5.19
N LEU A 44 -13.62 -7.73 4.38
CA LEU A 44 -13.69 -7.85 2.92
C LEU A 44 -13.93 -9.28 2.41
N ARG A 45 -14.02 -10.29 3.30
CA ARG A 45 -14.33 -11.67 2.91
C ARG A 45 -15.80 -11.86 2.51
N ASN A 46 -16.73 -11.08 3.07
CA ASN A 46 -18.15 -11.16 2.73
C ASN A 46 -18.49 -10.12 1.65
N PRO A 47 -19.01 -10.52 0.47
CA PRO A 47 -19.36 -9.63 -0.64
C PRO A 47 -20.25 -8.43 -0.28
N LEU A 48 -21.23 -8.61 0.60
CA LEU A 48 -22.15 -7.53 1.00
C LEU A 48 -21.51 -6.58 2.00
N LEU A 49 -20.78 -7.12 2.98
CA LEU A 49 -20.01 -6.30 3.92
C LEU A 49 -18.88 -5.56 3.21
N ALA A 50 -18.37 -6.09 2.10
CA ALA A 50 -17.34 -5.46 1.30
C ALA A 50 -17.80 -4.10 0.75
N VAL A 51 -19.06 -3.97 0.30
CA VAL A 51 -19.63 -2.69 -0.16
C VAL A 51 -19.57 -1.65 0.96
N GLY A 52 -20.09 -1.99 2.15
CA GLY A 52 -20.07 -1.07 3.30
C GLY A 52 -18.66 -0.71 3.76
N ALA A 53 -17.75 -1.69 3.79
CA ALA A 53 -16.34 -1.48 4.14
C ALA A 53 -15.63 -0.58 3.14
N GLY A 54 -15.90 -0.75 1.85
CA GLY A 54 -15.39 0.09 0.78
C GLY A 54 -15.88 1.53 0.91
N ALA A 55 -17.17 1.73 1.17
CA ALA A 55 -17.76 3.05 1.39
C ALA A 55 -17.11 3.76 2.59
N ALA A 56 -16.99 3.07 3.72
CA ALA A 56 -16.32 3.61 4.91
C ALA A 56 -14.85 3.96 4.62
N LEU A 57 -14.13 3.08 3.92
CA LEU A 57 -12.73 3.33 3.57
C LEU A 57 -12.58 4.53 2.64
N ALA A 58 -13.47 4.70 1.65
CA ALA A 58 -13.44 5.84 0.75
C ALA A 58 -13.80 7.15 1.45
N ILE A 59 -14.70 7.12 2.44
CA ILE A 59 -14.99 8.28 3.29
C ILE A 59 -13.74 8.66 4.09
N CYS A 60 -13.08 7.68 4.73
CA CYS A 60 -11.85 7.92 5.48
C CYS A 60 -10.72 8.45 4.58
N LEU A 61 -10.41 7.74 3.49
CA LEU A 61 -9.32 8.10 2.57
C LEU A 61 -9.67 9.27 1.65
N GLN A 62 -10.93 9.69 1.63
CA GLN A 62 -11.47 10.68 0.71
C GLN A 62 -11.25 10.32 -0.79
N SER A 63 -11.12 9.03 -1.11
CA SER A 63 -10.72 8.61 -2.46
C SER A 63 -11.09 7.16 -2.79
N ALA A 64 -12.09 6.98 -3.66
CA ALA A 64 -12.40 5.67 -4.24
C ALA A 64 -11.24 5.09 -5.06
N THR A 65 -10.44 5.94 -5.72
CA THR A 65 -9.25 5.52 -6.46
C THR A 65 -8.21 4.87 -5.54
N ALA A 66 -7.95 5.46 -4.37
CA ALA A 66 -7.04 4.87 -3.38
C ALA A 66 -7.57 3.50 -2.90
N VAL A 67 -8.88 3.41 -2.63
CA VAL A 67 -9.53 2.14 -2.30
C VAL A 67 -9.33 1.10 -3.41
N ALA A 68 -9.54 1.49 -4.67
CA ALA A 68 -9.37 0.59 -5.81
C ALA A 68 -7.95 0.00 -5.91
N LEU A 69 -6.93 0.80 -5.64
CA LEU A 69 -5.54 0.36 -5.65
C LEU A 69 -5.21 -0.56 -4.47
N ILE A 70 -5.68 -0.22 -3.26
CA ILE A 70 -5.45 -1.04 -2.06
C ILE A 70 -6.15 -2.39 -2.19
N VAL A 71 -7.44 -2.38 -2.55
CA VAL A 71 -8.23 -3.59 -2.71
C VAL A 71 -7.75 -4.42 -3.91
N GLY A 72 -7.33 -3.76 -5.00
CA GLY A 72 -6.66 -4.44 -6.12
C GLY A 72 -5.39 -5.17 -5.69
N SER A 73 -4.55 -4.55 -4.87
CA SER A 73 -3.36 -5.20 -4.31
C SER A 73 -3.72 -6.43 -3.45
N PHE A 74 -4.73 -6.31 -2.58
CA PHE A 74 -5.20 -7.43 -1.76
C PHE A 74 -5.81 -8.58 -2.57
N ALA A 75 -6.53 -8.27 -3.65
CA ALA A 75 -7.01 -9.28 -4.57
C ALA A 75 -5.84 -9.94 -5.33
N GLY A 76 -4.85 -9.15 -5.74
CA GLY A 76 -3.64 -9.62 -6.40
C GLY A 76 -2.80 -10.57 -5.55
N SER A 77 -2.75 -10.34 -4.23
CA SER A 77 -2.05 -11.18 -3.26
C SER A 77 -2.91 -12.33 -2.69
N GLY A 78 -4.14 -12.52 -3.18
CA GLY A 78 -5.04 -13.60 -2.74
C GLY A 78 -5.66 -13.43 -1.35
N ILE A 79 -5.58 -12.23 -0.76
CA ILE A 79 -6.16 -11.94 0.57
C ILE A 79 -7.69 -11.78 0.49
N VAL A 80 -8.17 -11.20 -0.61
CA VAL A 80 -9.59 -10.95 -0.91
C VAL A 80 -9.92 -11.55 -2.27
N SER A 81 -11.12 -12.09 -2.46
CA SER A 81 -11.55 -12.55 -3.80
C SER A 81 -11.72 -11.36 -4.74
N GLY A 82 -11.46 -11.53 -6.04
CA GLY A 82 -11.60 -10.42 -6.99
C GLY A 82 -13.03 -9.87 -7.08
N THR A 83 -14.05 -10.72 -6.92
CA THR A 83 -15.46 -10.31 -6.86
C THR A 83 -15.77 -9.48 -5.61
N SER A 84 -15.37 -9.91 -4.41
CA SER A 84 -15.54 -9.10 -3.20
C SER A 84 -14.74 -7.80 -3.27
N GLY A 85 -13.55 -7.86 -3.88
CA GLY A 85 -12.74 -6.68 -4.14
C GLY A 85 -13.47 -5.66 -5.03
N LEU A 86 -14.05 -6.10 -6.14
CA LEU A 86 -14.84 -5.23 -7.02
C LEU A 86 -16.04 -4.61 -6.29
N LEU A 87 -16.77 -5.38 -5.48
CA LEU A 87 -17.89 -4.86 -4.69
C LEU A 87 -17.45 -3.83 -3.64
N ALA A 88 -16.28 -4.03 -3.04
CA ALA A 88 -15.71 -3.01 -2.15
C ALA A 88 -15.40 -1.72 -2.90
N VAL A 89 -14.88 -1.78 -4.13
CA VAL A 89 -14.61 -0.57 -4.90
C VAL A 89 -15.91 0.13 -5.32
N LEU A 90 -16.96 -0.61 -5.68
CA LEU A 90 -18.28 -0.01 -5.94
C LEU A 90 -18.85 0.68 -4.70
N GLY A 91 -18.68 0.07 -3.53
CA GLY A 91 -18.98 0.73 -2.26
C GLY A 91 -18.13 1.98 -2.03
N ALA A 92 -16.86 1.95 -2.41
CA ALA A 92 -15.95 3.09 -2.32
C ALA A 92 -16.40 4.27 -3.20
N ASP A 93 -16.94 4.00 -4.38
CA ASP A 93 -17.52 5.03 -5.24
C ASP A 93 -18.76 5.68 -4.58
N VAL A 94 -19.63 4.88 -3.94
CA VAL A 94 -20.73 5.41 -3.09
C VAL A 94 -20.16 6.28 -1.96
N GLY A 95 -19.16 5.79 -1.23
CA GLY A 95 -18.53 6.55 -0.15
C GLY A 95 -17.95 7.88 -0.61
N SER A 96 -17.28 7.92 -1.77
CA SER A 96 -16.76 9.17 -2.34
C SER A 96 -17.88 10.13 -2.76
N SER A 97 -19.02 9.64 -3.23
CA SER A 97 -20.18 10.49 -3.51
C SER A 97 -20.77 11.11 -2.23
N LEU A 98 -20.78 10.38 -1.11
CA LEU A 98 -21.19 10.90 0.20
C LEU A 98 -20.21 11.96 0.73
N VAL A 99 -18.90 11.81 0.46
CA VAL A 99 -17.91 12.84 0.78
C VAL A 99 -18.21 14.15 0.05
N VAL A 100 -18.61 14.10 -1.23
CA VAL A 100 -19.02 15.30 -1.98
C VAL A 100 -20.21 15.99 -1.29
N LYS A 101 -21.23 15.23 -0.84
CA LYS A 101 -22.37 15.80 -0.08
C LYS A 101 -21.95 16.38 1.26
N LEU A 102 -21.06 15.70 1.99
CA LEU A 102 -20.54 16.21 3.25
C LEU A 102 -19.85 17.56 3.07
N LEU A 103 -19.06 17.70 1.99
CA LEU A 103 -18.33 18.92 1.66
C LEU A 103 -19.20 20.02 1.04
N SER A 104 -20.45 19.73 0.67
CA SER A 104 -21.38 20.72 0.14
C SER A 104 -22.19 21.45 1.21
N PHE A 105 -22.14 21.00 2.47
CA PHE A 105 -22.82 21.71 3.55
C PHE A 105 -22.18 23.08 3.79
N ASN A 106 -22.93 23.99 4.43
CA ASN A 106 -22.37 25.27 4.84
C ASN A 106 -21.38 25.06 5.99
N LEU A 107 -20.09 25.00 5.63
CA LEU A 107 -18.98 24.72 6.53
C LEU A 107 -18.13 25.97 6.81
N GLU A 108 -18.74 27.17 6.78
CA GLU A 108 -18.01 28.43 6.87
C GLU A 108 -17.22 28.57 8.17
N LEU A 109 -17.79 28.14 9.31
CA LEU A 109 -17.11 28.10 10.61
C LEU A 109 -16.07 26.99 10.73
N LEU A 110 -16.17 25.94 9.90
CA LEU A 110 -15.23 24.82 9.94
C LEU A 110 -13.87 25.23 9.36
N VAL A 111 -13.83 26.15 8.39
CA VAL A 111 -12.58 26.64 7.79
C VAL A 111 -11.63 27.22 8.84
N PRO A 112 -11.97 28.29 9.59
CA PRO A 112 -11.06 28.85 10.58
C PRO A 112 -10.74 27.87 11.71
N LEU A 113 -11.71 27.04 12.12
CA LEU A 113 -11.49 26.03 13.16
C LEU A 113 -10.45 24.99 12.74
N CYS A 114 -10.61 24.39 11.55
CA CYS A 114 -9.69 23.41 11.00
C CYS A 114 -8.31 24.00 10.74
N MET A 115 -8.24 25.24 10.25
CA MET A 115 -6.96 25.93 10.00
C MET A 115 -6.20 26.21 11.30
N VAL A 116 -6.86 26.75 12.33
CA VAL A 116 -6.23 27.05 13.62
C VAL A 116 -5.84 25.75 14.35
N ALA A 117 -6.79 24.84 14.55
CA ALA A 117 -6.53 23.59 15.26
C ALA A 117 -5.49 22.73 14.53
N GLY A 118 -5.59 22.64 13.20
CA GLY A 118 -4.65 21.89 12.39
C GLY A 118 -3.23 22.45 12.43
N THR A 119 -3.09 23.78 12.35
CA THR A 119 -1.78 24.46 12.44
C THR A 119 -1.16 24.30 13.83
N ILE A 120 -1.94 24.53 14.90
CA ILE A 120 -1.47 24.32 16.27
C ILE A 120 -0.98 22.88 16.44
N LEU A 121 -1.80 21.90 16.04
CA LEU A 121 -1.44 20.49 16.18
C LEU A 121 -0.19 20.13 15.38
N PHE A 122 -0.09 20.61 14.14
CA PHE A 122 1.05 20.36 13.26
C PHE A 122 2.37 20.98 13.78
N MET A 123 2.30 22.17 14.38
CA MET A 123 3.49 22.89 14.86
C MET A 123 3.94 22.49 16.27
N THR A 124 3.03 22.02 17.13
CA THR A 124 3.32 21.81 18.56
C THR A 124 3.62 20.35 18.93
N THR A 125 3.35 19.39 18.04
CA THR A 125 3.52 17.97 18.34
C THR A 125 4.63 17.33 17.53
N SER A 126 5.38 16.43 18.16
CA SER A 126 6.32 15.51 17.48
C SER A 126 5.74 14.12 17.27
N ARG A 127 4.51 13.85 17.76
CA ARG A 127 3.85 12.55 17.58
C ARG A 127 3.36 12.42 16.14
N ARG A 128 3.81 11.39 15.44
CA ARG A 128 3.54 11.18 14.00
C ARG A 128 2.04 11.24 13.66
N ASP A 129 1.20 10.57 14.43
CA ASP A 129 -0.25 10.48 14.16
C ASP A 129 -0.95 11.84 14.34
N LEU A 130 -0.58 12.58 15.39
CA LEU A 130 -1.12 13.91 15.64
C LEU A 130 -0.65 14.92 14.60
N LEU A 131 0.60 14.81 14.13
CA LEU A 131 1.12 15.63 13.04
C LEU A 131 0.33 15.39 11.74
N GLN A 132 0.03 14.13 11.42
CA GLN A 132 -0.82 13.82 10.26
C GLN A 132 -2.26 14.29 10.47
N LEU A 133 -2.82 14.19 11.68
CA LEU A 133 -4.13 14.75 11.99
C LEU A 133 -4.16 16.27 11.78
N GLY A 134 -3.11 16.98 12.19
CA GLY A 134 -2.96 18.42 11.94
C GLY A 134 -2.95 18.73 10.44
N ARG A 135 -2.18 17.96 9.66
CA ARG A 135 -2.15 18.04 8.19
C ARG A 135 -3.53 17.78 7.56
N ILE A 136 -4.28 16.79 8.05
CA ILE A 136 -5.64 16.50 7.58
C ILE A 136 -6.56 17.69 7.84
N LEU A 137 -6.54 18.26 9.05
CA LEU A 137 -7.38 19.41 9.41
C LEU A 137 -7.06 20.64 8.54
N ILE A 138 -5.78 21.00 8.38
CA ILE A 138 -5.39 22.09 7.48
C ILE A 138 -5.89 21.80 6.06
N GLY A 139 -5.77 20.55 5.61
CA GLY A 139 -6.21 20.13 4.27
C GLY A 139 -7.71 20.30 4.07
N VAL A 140 -8.53 19.90 5.04
CA VAL A 140 -9.98 20.11 5.02
C VAL A 140 -10.33 21.60 4.99
N GLY A 141 -9.64 22.42 5.80
CA GLY A 141 -9.82 23.88 5.81
C GLY A 141 -9.49 24.52 4.46
N LEU A 142 -8.33 24.18 3.86
CA LEU A 142 -7.92 24.66 2.54
C LEU A 142 -8.84 24.17 1.42
N LEU A 143 -9.37 22.94 1.54
CA LEU A 143 -10.32 22.38 0.58
C LEU A 143 -11.59 23.23 0.55
N ILE A 144 -12.22 23.46 1.70
CA ILE A 144 -13.46 24.24 1.77
C ILE A 144 -13.19 25.69 1.33
N LEU A 145 -12.06 26.28 1.74
CA LEU A 145 -11.64 27.62 1.29
C LEU A 145 -11.50 27.70 -0.23
N SER A 146 -10.92 26.68 -0.87
CA SER A 146 -10.75 26.66 -2.32
C SER A 146 -12.08 26.65 -3.09
N LEU A 147 -13.13 26.00 -2.56
CA LEU A 147 -14.47 26.01 -3.15
C LEU A 147 -15.08 27.42 -3.12
N ARG A 148 -14.88 28.15 -2.03
CA ARG A 148 -15.27 29.55 -1.92
C ARG A 148 -14.52 30.41 -2.94
N LEU A 149 -13.20 30.25 -3.05
CA LEU A 149 -12.37 30.97 -4.01
C LEU A 149 -12.77 30.68 -5.48
N ILE A 150 -13.15 29.43 -5.81
CA ILE A 150 -13.70 29.09 -7.13
C ILE A 150 -14.99 29.88 -7.39
N GLY A 151 -15.89 29.92 -6.39
CA GLY A 151 -17.12 30.70 -6.48
C GLY A 151 -16.87 32.20 -6.69
N GLU A 152 -15.94 32.78 -5.94
CA GLU A 152 -15.59 34.21 -6.05
C GLU A 152 -14.89 34.53 -7.38
N ALA A 153 -13.94 33.68 -7.80
CA ALA A 153 -13.21 33.85 -9.06
C ALA A 153 -14.12 33.71 -10.29
N SER A 154 -15.23 32.98 -10.18
CA SER A 154 -16.16 32.74 -11.28
C SER A 154 -17.28 33.77 -11.38
N GLU A 155 -17.44 34.69 -10.41
CA GLU A 155 -18.50 35.71 -10.45
C GLU A 155 -18.45 36.59 -11.73
N PRO A 156 -17.28 37.08 -12.20
CA PRO A 156 -17.21 37.88 -13.43
C PRO A 156 -17.60 37.10 -14.69
N LEU A 157 -17.60 35.76 -14.64
CA LEU A 157 -18.00 34.94 -15.79
C LEU A 157 -19.51 35.00 -16.06
N ARG A 158 -20.34 35.41 -15.08
CA ARG A 158 -21.79 35.61 -15.28
C ARG A 158 -22.10 36.71 -16.29
N GLU A 159 -21.24 37.74 -16.33
CA GLU A 159 -21.37 38.89 -17.24
C GLU A 159 -20.62 38.66 -18.57
N SER A 160 -19.97 37.49 -18.73
CA SER A 160 -19.22 37.16 -19.94
C SER A 160 -20.15 36.86 -21.12
N GLN A 161 -19.87 37.46 -22.27
CA GLN A 161 -20.56 37.12 -23.53
C GLN A 161 -20.12 35.76 -24.09
N ILE A 162 -18.95 35.25 -23.70
CA ILE A 162 -18.39 33.99 -24.22
C ILE A 162 -18.93 32.78 -23.45
N LEU A 163 -19.17 32.92 -22.14
CA LEU A 163 -19.59 31.79 -21.32
C LEU A 163 -20.90 31.14 -21.80
N PRO A 164 -21.97 31.89 -22.10
CA PRO A 164 -23.20 31.31 -22.65
C PRO A 164 -22.96 30.54 -23.96
N VAL A 165 -22.04 30.99 -24.82
CA VAL A 165 -21.70 30.29 -26.07
C VAL A 165 -21.09 28.93 -25.77
N VAL A 166 -20.13 28.86 -24.85
CA VAL A 166 -19.49 27.60 -24.43
C VAL A 166 -20.49 26.67 -23.76
N VAL A 167 -21.29 27.19 -22.82
CA VAL A 167 -22.32 26.41 -22.12
C VAL A 167 -23.37 25.88 -23.09
N ASN A 168 -23.87 26.70 -24.01
CA ASN A 168 -24.85 26.29 -25.02
C ASN A 168 -24.27 25.23 -25.97
N TYR A 169 -23.01 25.38 -26.40
CA TYR A 169 -22.34 24.36 -27.19
C TYR A 169 -22.26 23.02 -26.46
N LEU A 170 -21.79 23.03 -25.20
CA LEU A 170 -21.66 21.81 -24.41
C LEU A 170 -23.01 21.19 -24.02
N SER A 171 -24.04 22.01 -23.78
CA SER A 171 -25.41 21.54 -23.55
C SER A 171 -26.02 20.91 -24.82
N GLY A 172 -25.67 21.41 -26.00
CA GLY A 172 -26.09 20.85 -27.30
C GLY A 172 -25.32 19.61 -27.73
N ASP A 173 -24.12 19.38 -27.17
CA ASP A 173 -23.27 18.21 -27.44
C ASP A 173 -22.88 17.49 -26.13
N PRO A 174 -23.80 16.69 -25.57
CA PRO A 174 -23.58 15.99 -24.30
C PRO A 174 -22.47 14.94 -24.39
N VAL A 175 -22.16 14.41 -25.57
CA VAL A 175 -21.06 13.44 -25.74
C VAL A 175 -19.72 14.14 -25.56
N THR A 176 -19.53 15.31 -26.19
CA THR A 176 -18.33 16.12 -25.99
C THR A 176 -18.20 16.59 -24.56
N ALA A 177 -19.28 17.03 -23.92
CA ALA A 177 -19.27 17.42 -22.51
C ALA A 177 -18.86 16.26 -21.58
N PHE A 178 -19.42 15.07 -21.80
CA PHE A 178 -19.09 13.85 -21.05
C PHE A 178 -17.59 13.49 -21.17
N LEU A 179 -17.05 13.47 -22.39
CA LEU A 179 -15.65 13.15 -22.64
C LEU A 179 -14.71 14.22 -22.07
N LEU A 180 -15.07 15.50 -22.20
CA LEU A 180 -14.31 16.61 -21.62
C LEU A 180 -14.21 16.46 -20.10
N ALA A 181 -15.31 16.16 -19.42
CA ALA A 181 -15.30 15.92 -17.97
C ALA A 181 -14.47 14.68 -17.58
N ALA A 182 -14.50 13.62 -18.38
CA ALA A 182 -13.66 12.45 -18.15
C ALA A 182 -12.16 12.78 -18.25
N VAL A 183 -11.75 13.52 -19.28
CA VAL A 183 -10.36 13.97 -19.47
C VAL A 183 -9.93 14.90 -18.35
N MET A 184 -10.75 15.91 -18.02
CA MET A 184 -10.48 16.85 -16.93
C MET A 184 -10.31 16.13 -15.59
N THR A 185 -11.18 15.16 -15.30
CA THR A 185 -11.09 14.38 -14.07
C THR A 185 -9.82 13.53 -14.02
N TRP A 186 -9.44 12.93 -15.14
CA TRP A 186 -8.20 12.18 -15.26
C TRP A 186 -6.97 13.08 -15.02
N LEU A 187 -6.92 14.27 -15.62
CA LEU A 187 -5.87 15.26 -15.40
C LEU A 187 -5.77 15.69 -13.93
N PHE A 188 -6.92 15.86 -13.27
CA PHE A 188 -6.97 16.21 -11.85
C PHE A 188 -6.55 15.06 -10.93
N HIS A 189 -6.50 13.83 -11.44
CA HIS A 189 -6.29 12.62 -10.65
C HIS A 189 -7.28 12.48 -9.47
N SER A 190 -8.47 13.10 -9.58
CA SER A 190 -9.49 13.14 -8.53
C SER A 190 -10.89 13.43 -9.07
N SER A 191 -11.80 12.46 -8.96
CA SER A 191 -13.22 12.64 -9.31
C SER A 191 -13.94 13.55 -8.31
N VAL A 192 -13.61 13.48 -7.02
CA VAL A 192 -14.18 14.36 -5.99
C VAL A 192 -13.90 15.82 -6.31
N ALA A 193 -12.66 16.17 -6.69
CA ALA A 193 -12.30 17.54 -7.03
C ALA A 193 -13.02 18.02 -8.31
N ALA A 194 -13.10 17.17 -9.35
CA ALA A 194 -13.80 17.51 -10.58
C ALA A 194 -15.30 17.75 -10.33
N ILE A 195 -15.95 16.89 -9.54
CA ILE A 195 -17.38 17.02 -9.22
C ILE A 195 -17.64 18.25 -8.35
N LEU A 196 -16.80 18.51 -7.35
CA LEU A 196 -16.92 19.73 -6.53
C LEU A 196 -16.76 21.01 -7.35
N LEU A 197 -15.89 21.02 -8.37
CA LEU A 197 -15.79 22.14 -9.30
C LEU A 197 -17.08 22.33 -10.09
N VAL A 198 -17.66 21.26 -10.65
CA VAL A 198 -18.94 21.34 -11.38
C VAL A 198 -20.06 21.84 -10.47
N VAL A 199 -20.16 21.30 -9.26
CA VAL A 199 -21.13 21.74 -8.24
C VAL A 199 -20.93 23.22 -7.90
N ALA A 200 -19.70 23.68 -7.70
CA ALA A 200 -19.41 25.09 -7.39
C ALA A 200 -19.84 26.03 -8.51
N LEU A 201 -19.64 25.65 -9.78
CA LEU A 201 -20.10 26.42 -10.94
C LEU A 201 -21.64 26.42 -11.06
N ALA A 202 -22.29 25.29 -10.77
CA ALA A 202 -23.74 25.19 -10.74
C ALA A 202 -24.36 26.04 -9.62
N THR A 203 -23.73 26.13 -8.45
CA THR A 203 -24.15 27.03 -7.35
C THR A 203 -24.20 28.48 -7.78
N ARG A 204 -23.34 28.90 -8.72
CA ARG A 204 -23.31 30.25 -9.29
C ARG A 204 -24.22 30.43 -10.52
N GLY A 205 -24.97 29.39 -10.90
CA GLY A 205 -25.84 29.39 -12.08
C GLY A 205 -25.08 29.38 -13.41
N LEU A 206 -23.78 29.05 -13.41
CA LEU A 206 -22.95 29.04 -14.62
C LEU A 206 -23.10 27.75 -15.42
N VAL A 207 -23.51 26.67 -14.76
CA VAL A 207 -23.70 25.35 -15.35
C VAL A 207 -25.14 24.91 -15.05
N PRO A 208 -25.99 24.69 -16.08
CA PRO A 208 -27.33 24.16 -15.90
C PRO A 208 -27.26 22.69 -15.46
N VAL A 209 -28.34 22.18 -14.87
CA VAL A 209 -28.37 20.87 -14.22
C VAL A 209 -28.12 19.74 -15.21
N GLU A 210 -28.72 19.84 -16.40
CA GLU A 210 -28.62 18.85 -17.46
C GLU A 210 -27.17 18.67 -17.88
N LEU A 211 -26.48 19.78 -18.16
CA LEU A 211 -25.05 19.78 -18.45
C LEU A 211 -24.24 19.28 -17.25
N GLY A 212 -24.56 19.74 -16.04
CA GLY A 212 -23.87 19.34 -14.83
C GLY A 212 -23.93 17.83 -14.58
N LEU A 213 -25.07 17.17 -14.81
CA LEU A 213 -25.21 15.72 -14.68
C LEU A 213 -24.37 14.97 -15.72
N VAL A 214 -24.35 15.45 -16.97
CA VAL A 214 -23.48 14.90 -18.02
C VAL A 214 -22.00 15.00 -17.62
N LEU A 215 -21.58 16.14 -17.06
CA LEU A 215 -20.22 16.33 -16.56
C LEU A 215 -19.92 15.41 -15.36
N VAL A 216 -20.87 15.22 -14.44
CA VAL A 216 -20.74 14.29 -13.30
C VAL A 216 -20.55 12.85 -13.78
N LEU A 217 -21.32 12.40 -14.78
CA LEU A 217 -21.16 11.07 -15.39
C LEU A 217 -19.80 10.92 -16.06
N GLY A 218 -19.35 11.93 -16.81
CA GLY A 218 -18.02 11.96 -17.40
C GLY A 218 -16.92 11.89 -16.35
N ALA A 219 -17.07 12.62 -15.24
CA ALA A 219 -16.14 12.57 -14.12
C ALA A 219 -16.06 11.19 -13.45
N ASN A 220 -17.17 10.45 -13.40
CA ASN A 220 -17.16 9.07 -12.94
C ASN A 220 -16.33 8.16 -13.84
N LEU A 221 -16.50 8.26 -15.17
CA LEU A 221 -15.66 7.54 -16.14
C LEU A 221 -14.18 7.89 -15.96
N GLY A 222 -13.84 9.18 -15.94
CA GLY A 222 -12.46 9.67 -15.75
C GLY A 222 -11.84 9.16 -14.45
N GLY A 223 -12.62 9.14 -13.37
CA GLY A 223 -12.27 8.56 -12.08
C GLY A 223 -11.75 7.12 -12.17
N GLY A 224 -12.33 6.32 -13.07
CA GLY A 224 -11.93 4.93 -13.29
C GLY A 224 -10.69 4.73 -14.10
N VAL A 225 -10.48 5.61 -15.08
CA VAL A 225 -9.26 5.60 -15.89
C VAL A 225 -8.04 5.81 -15.00
N ILE A 226 -8.14 6.68 -13.98
CA ILE A 226 -7.05 6.93 -13.03
C ILE A 226 -6.59 5.65 -12.33
N ALA A 227 -7.51 4.85 -11.79
CA ALA A 227 -7.17 3.63 -11.05
C ALA A 227 -6.46 2.59 -11.94
N VAL A 228 -6.91 2.43 -13.18
CA VAL A 228 -6.28 1.55 -14.17
C VAL A 228 -4.90 2.03 -14.56
N MET A 229 -4.74 3.34 -14.80
CA MET A 229 -3.45 3.93 -15.14
C MET A 229 -2.43 3.80 -14.01
N LEU A 230 -2.84 4.04 -12.76
CA LEU A 230 -1.97 3.93 -11.59
C LEU A 230 -1.60 2.47 -11.24
N SER A 231 -2.42 1.50 -11.65
CA SER A 231 -2.13 0.06 -11.43
C SER A 231 -1.38 -0.61 -12.58
N ARG A 232 -1.06 0.10 -13.68
CA ARG A 232 -0.45 -0.47 -14.88
C ARG A 232 0.86 -1.24 -14.65
N ALA A 233 1.66 -0.81 -13.67
CA ALA A 233 2.95 -1.41 -13.33
C ALA A 233 2.82 -2.56 -12.30
N ALA A 234 1.66 -2.73 -11.66
CA ALA A 234 1.44 -3.79 -10.68
C ALA A 234 1.43 -5.18 -11.34
N ILE A 235 1.49 -6.27 -10.57
CA ILE A 235 1.30 -7.62 -11.13
C ILE A 235 -0.09 -7.78 -11.79
N PRO A 236 -0.26 -8.60 -12.85
CA PRO A 236 -1.53 -8.72 -13.57
C PRO A 236 -2.75 -8.94 -12.67
N LYS A 237 -2.63 -9.82 -11.67
CA LYS A 237 -3.72 -10.11 -10.72
C LYS A 237 -4.19 -8.87 -9.94
N ALA A 238 -3.30 -7.93 -9.64
CA ALA A 238 -3.65 -6.70 -8.92
C ALA A 238 -4.36 -5.65 -9.79
N ARG A 239 -4.32 -5.80 -11.13
CA ARG A 239 -4.95 -4.89 -12.10
C ARG A 239 -6.42 -5.22 -12.36
N ILE A 240 -6.86 -6.43 -12.04
CA ILE A 240 -8.19 -6.95 -12.36
C ILE A 240 -9.29 -6.12 -11.70
N VAL A 241 -9.17 -5.81 -10.41
CA VAL A 241 -10.20 -5.05 -9.68
C VAL A 241 -10.30 -3.60 -10.16
N PRO A 242 -9.20 -2.83 -10.30
CA PRO A 242 -9.24 -1.50 -10.92
C PRO A 242 -9.89 -1.49 -12.31
N LEU A 243 -9.55 -2.48 -13.16
CA LEU A 243 -10.14 -2.62 -14.49
C LEU A 243 -11.63 -2.98 -14.43
N GLY A 244 -12.01 -3.93 -13.59
CA GLY A 244 -13.41 -4.30 -13.37
C GLY A 244 -14.24 -3.10 -12.94
N ASN A 245 -13.70 -2.22 -12.08
CA ASN A 245 -14.41 -1.02 -11.69
C ASN A 245 -14.49 0.03 -12.80
N LEU A 246 -13.48 0.14 -13.67
CA LEU A 246 -13.58 0.96 -14.87
C LEU A 246 -14.69 0.45 -15.81
N ILE A 247 -14.77 -0.86 -16.03
CA ILE A 247 -15.82 -1.46 -16.86
C ILE A 247 -17.20 -1.17 -16.28
N MET A 248 -17.43 -1.45 -14.99
CA MET A 248 -18.71 -1.19 -14.33
C MET A 248 -19.09 0.29 -14.42
N ARG A 249 -18.23 1.19 -13.91
CA ARG A 249 -18.56 2.62 -13.88
C ARG A 249 -18.68 3.22 -15.27
N GLY A 250 -17.84 2.79 -16.22
CA GLY A 250 -17.82 3.32 -17.57
C GLY A 250 -19.05 2.92 -18.35
N THR A 251 -19.43 1.64 -18.29
CA THR A 251 -20.68 1.16 -18.92
C THR A 251 -21.90 1.75 -18.23
N GLY A 252 -21.91 1.85 -16.90
CA GLY A 252 -22.98 2.50 -16.15
C GLY A 252 -23.12 3.99 -16.49
N ALA A 253 -22.00 4.72 -16.56
CA ALA A 253 -22.00 6.15 -16.90
C ALA A 253 -22.46 6.39 -18.34
N LEU A 254 -22.05 5.54 -19.28
CA LEU A 254 -22.52 5.59 -20.66
C LEU A 254 -24.01 5.26 -20.76
N ALA A 255 -24.49 4.24 -20.06
CA ALA A 255 -25.91 3.91 -20.02
C ALA A 255 -26.75 5.06 -19.43
N ALA A 256 -26.30 5.67 -18.34
CA ALA A 256 -26.95 6.83 -17.75
C ALA A 256 -26.94 8.04 -18.70
N LEU A 257 -25.86 8.26 -19.45
CA LEU A 257 -25.78 9.31 -20.47
C LEU A 257 -26.82 9.09 -21.58
N LEU A 258 -26.94 7.85 -22.10
CA LEU A 258 -27.95 7.51 -23.10
C LEU A 258 -29.37 7.73 -22.56
N VAL A 259 -29.61 7.41 -21.28
CA VAL A 259 -30.90 7.68 -20.65
C VAL A 259 -31.21 9.18 -20.63
N LEU A 260 -30.24 10.01 -20.25
CA LEU A 260 -30.42 11.47 -20.26
C LEU A 260 -30.71 12.01 -21.67
N ILE A 261 -30.00 11.53 -22.69
CA ILE A 261 -30.15 12.00 -24.08
C ILE A 261 -31.51 11.61 -24.67
N PHE A 262 -31.95 10.35 -24.49
CA PHE A 262 -33.12 9.84 -25.19
C PHE A 262 -34.43 10.00 -24.42
N PHE A 263 -34.39 10.05 -23.09
CA PHE A 263 -35.59 10.08 -22.27
C PHE A 263 -35.80 11.40 -21.53
N ALA A 264 -34.76 12.24 -21.40
CA ALA A 264 -34.81 13.54 -20.72
C ALA A 264 -35.68 13.51 -19.44
N PRO A 265 -35.39 12.62 -18.48
CA PRO A 265 -36.24 12.43 -17.31
C PRO A 265 -36.32 13.74 -16.50
N PRO A 266 -37.46 14.02 -15.85
CA PRO A 266 -37.57 15.18 -14.97
C PRO A 266 -36.50 15.08 -13.89
N LEU A 267 -35.79 16.17 -13.61
CA LEU A 267 -34.66 16.19 -12.67
C LEU A 267 -35.04 16.75 -11.30
N ASP A 268 -36.25 17.30 -11.16
CA ASP A 268 -36.71 17.99 -9.94
C ASP A 268 -36.77 17.07 -8.71
N TRP A 269 -36.99 15.77 -8.91
CA TRP A 269 -36.99 14.78 -7.81
C TRP A 269 -35.60 14.58 -7.19
N LEU A 270 -34.52 14.99 -7.88
CA LEU A 270 -33.17 14.93 -7.35
C LEU A 270 -32.89 16.06 -6.35
N GLY A 271 -33.71 17.10 -6.25
CA GLY A 271 -33.51 18.16 -5.25
C GLY A 271 -34.10 19.51 -5.64
N ALA A 272 -34.17 20.40 -4.67
CA ALA A 272 -34.78 21.73 -4.82
C ALA A 272 -33.86 22.76 -5.50
N SER A 273 -32.55 22.51 -5.57
CA SER A 273 -31.55 23.41 -6.12
C SER A 273 -30.64 22.69 -7.12
N ALA A 274 -30.04 23.41 -8.07
CA ALA A 274 -29.11 22.81 -9.03
C ALA A 274 -27.93 22.06 -8.36
N PRO A 275 -27.25 22.62 -7.34
CA PRO A 275 -26.22 21.89 -6.59
C PRO A 275 -26.73 20.60 -5.94
N ASP A 276 -27.92 20.62 -5.33
CA ASP A 276 -28.51 19.42 -4.73
C ASP A 276 -28.81 18.36 -5.78
N GLN A 277 -29.38 18.75 -6.93
CA GLN A 277 -29.69 17.83 -8.02
C GLN A 277 -28.43 17.15 -8.56
N LEU A 278 -27.31 17.88 -8.69
CA LEU A 278 -26.03 17.29 -9.12
C LEU A 278 -25.45 16.33 -8.08
N ILE A 279 -25.48 16.69 -6.79
CA ILE A 279 -24.92 15.86 -5.72
C ILE A 279 -25.77 14.60 -5.52
N HIS A 280 -27.10 14.74 -5.47
CA HIS A 280 -27.99 13.60 -5.34
C HIS A 280 -27.99 12.73 -6.60
N GLY A 281 -27.85 13.33 -7.79
CA GLY A 281 -27.62 12.59 -9.03
C GLY A 281 -26.33 11.76 -8.98
N HIS A 282 -25.24 12.33 -8.45
CA HIS A 282 -23.98 11.62 -8.25
C HIS A 282 -24.12 10.44 -7.26
N ILE A 283 -24.82 10.64 -6.14
CA ILE A 283 -25.08 9.58 -5.15
C ILE A 283 -25.98 8.51 -5.74
N ALA A 284 -27.08 8.89 -6.39
CA ALA A 284 -28.04 7.97 -7.00
C ALA A 284 -27.38 7.11 -8.08
N PHE A 285 -26.54 7.71 -8.92
CA PHE A 285 -25.75 6.98 -9.92
C PHE A 285 -24.87 5.91 -9.27
N ASN A 286 -24.06 6.27 -8.27
CA ASN A 286 -23.15 5.32 -7.63
C ASN A 286 -23.87 4.26 -6.80
N LEU A 287 -24.99 4.62 -6.16
CA LEU A 287 -25.81 3.68 -5.43
C LEU A 287 -26.46 2.67 -6.37
N MET A 288 -27.01 3.13 -7.50
CA MET A 288 -27.56 2.26 -8.53
C MET A 288 -26.48 1.34 -9.12
N LEU A 289 -25.28 1.87 -9.37
CA LEU A 289 -24.14 1.08 -9.85
C LEU A 289 -23.73 -0.01 -8.85
N ALA A 290 -23.71 0.31 -7.55
CA ALA A 290 -23.41 -0.66 -6.50
C ALA A 290 -24.49 -1.74 -6.41
N LEU A 291 -25.78 -1.36 -6.46
CA LEU A 291 -26.91 -2.29 -6.41
C LEU A 291 -26.92 -3.25 -7.62
N LEU A 292 -26.77 -2.71 -8.84
CA LEU A 292 -26.68 -3.51 -10.06
C LEU A 292 -25.37 -4.31 -10.11
N GLY A 293 -24.31 -3.80 -9.47
CA GLY A 293 -23.01 -4.45 -9.40
C GLY A 293 -22.99 -5.72 -8.56
N ILE A 294 -23.87 -5.87 -7.56
CA ILE A 294 -23.95 -7.09 -6.75
C ILE A 294 -24.12 -8.35 -7.61
N PRO A 295 -25.16 -8.46 -8.48
CA PRO A 295 -25.30 -9.61 -9.36
C PRO A 295 -24.29 -9.65 -10.52
N LEU A 296 -23.80 -8.48 -10.99
CA LEU A 296 -22.92 -8.39 -12.16
C LEU A 296 -21.43 -8.57 -11.85
N ALA A 297 -21.01 -8.41 -10.59
CA ALA A 297 -19.60 -8.38 -10.22
C ALA A 297 -18.84 -9.65 -10.62
N GLY A 298 -19.48 -10.83 -10.53
CA GLY A 298 -18.86 -12.08 -10.96
C GLY A 298 -18.58 -12.12 -12.46
N LEU A 299 -19.52 -11.64 -13.29
CA LEU A 299 -19.36 -11.57 -14.74
C LEU A 299 -18.27 -10.57 -15.13
N VAL A 300 -18.32 -9.36 -14.55
CA VAL A 300 -17.35 -8.31 -14.86
C VAL A 300 -15.95 -8.66 -14.37
N HIS A 301 -15.83 -9.34 -13.23
CA HIS A 301 -14.55 -9.84 -12.76
C HIS A 301 -13.91 -10.80 -13.79
N ARG A 302 -14.67 -11.77 -14.31
CA ARG A 302 -14.18 -12.71 -15.34
C ARG A 302 -13.83 -12.00 -16.65
N LEU A 303 -14.60 -10.98 -17.05
CA LEU A 303 -14.29 -10.17 -18.22
C LEU A 303 -12.99 -9.40 -18.03
N ALA A 304 -12.81 -8.75 -16.87
CA ALA A 304 -11.59 -8.04 -16.52
C ALA A 304 -10.37 -8.98 -16.48
N GLU A 305 -10.52 -10.20 -15.94
CA GLU A 305 -9.49 -11.24 -15.99
C GLU A 305 -9.05 -11.56 -17.43
N ARG A 306 -10.01 -11.76 -18.34
CA ARG A 306 -9.72 -12.03 -19.75
C ARG A 306 -8.99 -10.86 -20.41
N ILE A 307 -9.43 -9.63 -20.19
CA ILE A 307 -8.80 -8.43 -20.76
C ILE A 307 -7.36 -8.27 -20.22
N VAL A 308 -7.16 -8.46 -18.92
CA VAL A 308 -5.82 -8.43 -18.32
C VAL A 308 -4.94 -9.53 -18.90
N ALA A 309 -5.48 -10.74 -19.09
CA ALA A 309 -4.73 -11.85 -19.68
C ALA A 309 -4.33 -11.60 -21.15
N LEU A 310 -5.15 -10.89 -21.94
CA LEU A 310 -4.82 -10.50 -23.32
C LEU A 310 -3.66 -9.49 -23.39
N GLY A 311 -3.62 -8.55 -22.44
CA GLY A 311 -2.56 -7.54 -22.34
C GLY A 311 -1.33 -8.00 -21.57
N ALA A 312 -1.44 -9.08 -20.80
CA ALA A 312 -0.30 -9.78 -20.27
C ALA A 312 0.38 -10.50 -21.44
N SER A 313 1.34 -9.83 -22.07
CA SER A 313 2.39 -10.57 -22.75
C SER A 313 2.85 -11.63 -21.76
N ALA A 314 2.87 -12.89 -22.18
CA ALA A 314 3.71 -13.85 -21.52
C ALA A 314 5.09 -13.21 -21.50
N GLN A 315 5.43 -12.51 -20.40
CA GLN A 315 6.83 -12.34 -20.11
C GLN A 315 7.34 -13.76 -20.21
N PRO A 316 8.32 -14.04 -21.08
CA PRO A 316 9.01 -15.30 -20.97
C PRO A 316 9.43 -15.29 -19.52
N VAL A 317 8.76 -16.10 -18.72
CA VAL A 317 9.26 -16.46 -17.42
C VAL A 317 10.56 -17.09 -17.86
N SER A 318 11.67 -16.35 -17.77
CA SER A 318 12.95 -16.96 -18.03
C SER A 318 12.94 -18.21 -17.16
N LEU A 319 13.46 -19.31 -17.65
CA LEU A 319 13.59 -20.50 -16.79
C LEU A 319 14.29 -20.11 -15.46
N ASP A 320 15.10 -19.04 -15.48
CA ASP A 320 15.70 -18.36 -14.32
C ASP A 320 14.72 -17.64 -13.37
N ALA A 321 13.55 -17.17 -13.83
CA ALA A 321 12.52 -16.48 -13.04
C ALA A 321 11.32 -17.36 -12.69
N ALA A 322 11.21 -18.56 -13.27
CA ALA A 322 10.16 -19.53 -12.98
C ALA A 322 10.45 -20.21 -11.64
N GLU A 323 10.15 -19.54 -10.54
CA GLU A 323 10.17 -20.19 -9.24
C GLU A 323 9.02 -21.19 -9.12
N LEU A 324 9.27 -22.44 -9.52
CA LEU A 324 8.38 -23.55 -9.23
C LEU A 324 8.37 -23.80 -7.72
N SER A 325 7.24 -23.50 -7.08
CA SER A 325 6.96 -23.87 -5.69
C SER A 325 7.12 -25.37 -5.50
N ALA A 326 7.73 -25.78 -4.38
CA ALA A 326 7.83 -27.19 -4.00
C ALA A 326 6.58 -27.62 -3.25
N LEU A 327 5.76 -26.66 -2.80
CA LEU A 327 4.49 -26.93 -2.14
C LEU A 327 3.52 -27.53 -3.16
N ASP A 328 3.22 -28.82 -2.96
CA ASP A 328 2.33 -29.60 -3.82
C ASP A 328 1.09 -30.00 -3.02
N GLU A 329 -0.09 -29.52 -3.43
CA GLU A 329 -1.35 -29.85 -2.76
C GLU A 329 -1.73 -31.32 -2.91
N ALA A 330 -1.28 -32.01 -3.96
CA ALA A 330 -1.54 -33.45 -4.14
C ALA A 330 -0.81 -34.31 -3.09
N ALA A 331 0.29 -33.82 -2.53
CA ALA A 331 1.05 -34.50 -1.49
C ALA A 331 0.43 -34.35 -0.08
N LEU A 332 -0.64 -33.56 0.10
CA LEU A 332 -1.23 -33.28 1.41
C LEU A 332 -1.79 -34.53 2.12
N ASP A 333 -2.17 -35.56 1.36
CA ASP A 333 -2.65 -36.82 1.92
C ASP A 333 -1.50 -37.75 2.38
N THR A 334 -0.24 -37.38 2.12
CA THR A 334 0.96 -38.08 2.62
C THR A 334 1.83 -37.10 3.43
N PRO A 335 1.62 -36.97 4.76
CA PRO A 335 2.24 -35.93 5.58
C PRO A 335 3.78 -35.85 5.49
N SER A 336 4.47 -36.98 5.48
CA SER A 336 5.94 -37.02 5.35
C SER A 336 6.43 -36.42 4.02
N GLN A 337 5.73 -36.68 2.92
CA GLN A 337 6.03 -36.10 1.61
C GLN A 337 5.70 -34.59 1.60
N ALA A 338 4.58 -34.18 2.18
CA ALA A 338 4.21 -32.77 2.32
C ALA A 338 5.26 -32.00 3.14
N LEU A 339 5.76 -32.56 4.23
CA LEU A 339 6.81 -31.96 5.06
C LEU A 339 8.17 -31.88 4.33
N ALA A 340 8.50 -32.87 3.49
CA ALA A 340 9.68 -32.80 2.63
C ALA A 340 9.56 -31.67 1.58
N ASN A 341 8.39 -31.53 0.97
CA ASN A 341 8.07 -30.43 0.05
C ASN A 341 8.15 -29.06 0.73
N ALA A 342 7.60 -28.94 1.94
CA ALA A 342 7.72 -27.73 2.74
C ALA A 342 9.18 -27.43 3.09
N THR A 343 9.98 -28.43 3.48
CA THR A 343 11.42 -28.28 3.76
C THR A 343 12.16 -27.68 2.56
N ARG A 344 11.92 -28.19 1.34
CA ARG A 344 12.51 -27.63 0.11
C ARG A 344 12.14 -26.16 -0.11
N GLU A 345 10.91 -25.79 0.22
CA GLU A 345 10.48 -24.39 0.13
C GLU A 345 11.17 -23.51 1.18
N VAL A 346 11.34 -23.99 2.42
CA VAL A 346 12.09 -23.24 3.46
C VAL A 346 13.55 -23.04 3.04
N VAL A 347 14.20 -24.04 2.44
CA VAL A 347 15.58 -23.92 1.94
C VAL A 347 15.72 -22.78 0.92
N ARG A 348 14.74 -22.60 0.02
CA ARG A 348 14.74 -21.46 -0.91
C ARG A 348 14.57 -20.11 -0.22
N VAL A 349 13.87 -20.08 0.92
CA VAL A 349 13.82 -18.87 1.76
C VAL A 349 15.20 -18.61 2.37
N CYS A 350 15.89 -19.64 2.87
CA CYS A 350 17.27 -19.51 3.37
C CYS A 350 18.23 -18.92 2.32
N GLU A 351 18.19 -19.42 1.08
CA GLU A 351 18.99 -18.89 -0.04
C GLU A 351 18.68 -17.41 -0.31
N THR A 352 17.39 -17.04 -0.30
CA THR A 352 16.95 -15.65 -0.49
C THR A 352 17.47 -14.75 0.63
N VAL A 353 17.38 -15.18 1.89
CA VAL A 353 17.91 -14.48 3.06
C VAL A 353 19.43 -14.33 3.00
N GLU A 354 20.16 -15.35 2.51
CA GLU A 354 21.61 -15.24 2.30
C GLU A 354 21.96 -14.13 1.31
N ILE A 355 21.24 -14.07 0.18
CA ILE A 355 21.43 -13.00 -0.82
C ILE A 355 21.12 -11.63 -0.19
N MET A 356 20.06 -11.52 0.61
CA MET A 356 19.73 -10.28 1.31
C MET A 356 20.86 -9.85 2.26
N LEU A 357 21.41 -10.78 3.04
CA LEU A 357 22.55 -10.52 3.93
C LEU A 357 23.79 -10.07 3.14
N GLN A 358 24.08 -10.67 1.99
CA GLN A 358 25.21 -10.26 1.16
C GLN A 358 25.00 -8.86 0.56
N ARG A 359 23.79 -8.55 0.08
CA ARG A 359 23.50 -7.26 -0.58
C ARG A 359 23.44 -6.09 0.39
N ILE A 360 22.90 -6.28 1.60
CA ILE A 360 22.72 -5.16 2.55
C ILE A 360 24.07 -4.52 2.93
N ILE A 361 25.15 -5.30 3.09
CA ILE A 361 26.45 -4.73 3.48
C ILE A 361 27.07 -3.89 2.35
N GLU A 362 26.82 -4.22 1.09
CA GLU A 362 27.32 -3.46 -0.06
C GLU A 362 26.71 -2.05 -0.12
N LEU A 363 25.44 -1.92 0.28
CA LEU A 363 24.70 -0.66 0.26
C LEU A 363 25.25 0.39 1.25
N TYR A 364 25.94 -0.02 2.31
CA TYR A 364 26.63 0.91 3.22
C TYR A 364 27.82 1.61 2.57
N VAL A 365 28.41 1.01 1.53
CA VAL A 365 29.51 1.58 0.74
C VAL A 365 28.96 2.39 -0.42
N GLN A 366 28.13 1.76 -1.25
CA GLN A 366 27.56 2.37 -2.45
C GLN A 366 26.05 2.22 -2.41
N THR A 367 25.38 3.30 -2.02
CA THR A 367 23.93 3.37 -1.99
C THR A 367 23.40 3.67 -3.40
N ASP A 368 22.48 2.84 -3.86
CA ASP A 368 21.87 2.90 -5.19
C ASP A 368 20.39 2.54 -5.04
N GLN A 369 19.50 3.40 -5.50
CA GLN A 369 18.05 3.21 -5.36
C GLN A 369 17.58 1.91 -6.02
N ASP A 370 18.15 1.54 -7.17
CA ASP A 370 17.78 0.31 -7.86
C ASP A 370 18.17 -0.93 -7.03
N LYS A 371 19.30 -0.87 -6.33
CA LYS A 371 19.75 -1.93 -5.42
C LYS A 371 18.90 -1.99 -4.14
N ILE A 372 18.44 -0.84 -3.63
CA ILE A 372 17.51 -0.76 -2.50
C ILE A 372 16.17 -1.40 -2.87
N ASP A 373 15.63 -1.06 -4.03
CA ASP A 373 14.36 -1.58 -4.53
C ASP A 373 14.50 -3.10 -4.80
N ALA A 374 15.63 -3.54 -5.34
CA ALA A 374 15.92 -4.96 -5.52
C ALA A 374 16.04 -5.73 -4.19
N LEU A 375 16.61 -5.13 -3.14
CA LEU A 375 16.67 -5.74 -1.81
C LEU A 375 15.27 -5.84 -1.18
N SER A 376 14.45 -4.81 -1.32
CA SER A 376 13.06 -4.79 -0.83
C SER A 376 12.21 -5.84 -1.56
N ALA A 377 12.45 -6.06 -2.86
CA ALA A 377 11.78 -7.10 -3.64
C ALA A 377 12.14 -8.53 -3.19
N LEU A 378 13.34 -8.75 -2.62
CA LEU A 378 13.72 -10.03 -2.03
C LEU A 378 12.96 -10.28 -0.72
N ASP A 379 12.78 -9.25 0.10
CA ASP A 379 11.98 -9.32 1.34
C ASP A 379 10.51 -9.64 1.05
N ASP A 380 9.91 -8.95 0.08
CA ASP A 380 8.56 -9.26 -0.44
C ASP A 380 8.43 -10.73 -0.89
N ARG A 381 9.52 -11.32 -1.40
CA ARG A 381 9.56 -12.72 -1.81
C ARG A 381 9.66 -13.67 -0.61
N VAL A 382 10.44 -13.32 0.42
CA VAL A 382 10.48 -14.04 1.71
C VAL A 382 9.09 -14.06 2.34
N ASP A 383 8.40 -12.91 2.40
CA ASP A 383 7.05 -12.77 2.95
C ASP A 383 6.02 -13.64 2.23
N ARG A 384 6.03 -13.61 0.89
CA ARG A 384 5.13 -14.45 0.07
C ARG A 384 5.37 -15.93 0.31
N LYS A 385 6.63 -16.38 0.35
CA LYS A 385 6.97 -17.79 0.61
C LYS A 385 6.60 -18.20 2.03
N HIS A 386 6.88 -17.37 3.04
CA HIS A 386 6.48 -17.60 4.43
C HIS A 386 4.97 -17.79 4.56
N ALA A 387 4.18 -16.91 3.95
CA ALA A 387 2.72 -17.03 3.95
C ALA A 387 2.26 -18.33 3.27
N ALA A 388 2.84 -18.69 2.13
CA ALA A 388 2.52 -19.93 1.41
C ALA A 388 2.86 -21.19 2.22
N ILE A 389 4.06 -21.25 2.81
CA ILE A 389 4.51 -22.37 3.64
C ILE A 389 3.61 -22.51 4.87
N LYS A 390 3.27 -21.40 5.54
CA LYS A 390 2.39 -21.40 6.72
C LYS A 390 1.00 -21.92 6.41
N LEU A 391 0.39 -21.47 5.30
CA LEU A 391 -0.92 -21.96 4.87
C LEU A 391 -0.86 -23.44 4.48
N TYR A 392 0.21 -23.87 3.82
CA TYR A 392 0.41 -25.26 3.43
C TYR A 392 0.57 -26.18 4.65
N LEU A 393 1.43 -25.83 5.62
CA LEU A 393 1.63 -26.59 6.86
C LEU A 393 0.36 -26.63 7.72
N ALA A 394 -0.43 -25.55 7.74
CA ALA A 394 -1.73 -25.55 8.42
C ALA A 394 -2.70 -26.59 7.81
N LYS A 395 -2.69 -26.78 6.49
CA LYS A 395 -3.47 -27.84 5.83
C LYS A 395 -2.95 -29.22 6.22
N VAL A 396 -1.64 -29.42 6.32
CA VAL A 396 -1.04 -30.70 6.77
C VAL A 396 -1.47 -31.05 8.19
N THR A 397 -1.50 -30.09 9.12
CA THR A 397 -1.93 -30.31 10.52
C THR A 397 -3.41 -30.66 10.70
N SER A 398 -4.24 -30.50 9.66
CA SER A 398 -5.64 -30.93 9.71
C SER A 398 -5.83 -32.44 9.58
N ARG A 399 -4.74 -33.18 9.34
CA ARG A 399 -4.68 -34.64 9.22
C ARG A 399 -4.03 -35.26 10.46
N THR A 400 -4.18 -36.57 10.63
CA THR A 400 -3.49 -37.32 11.70
C THR A 400 -1.99 -37.35 11.41
N LEU A 401 -1.20 -36.75 12.30
CA LEU A 401 0.27 -36.71 12.21
C LEU A 401 0.89 -37.73 13.17
N SER A 402 2.01 -38.32 12.76
CA SER A 402 2.90 -38.97 13.72
C SER A 402 3.54 -37.92 14.65
N GLU A 403 4.03 -38.34 15.81
CA GLU A 403 4.73 -37.44 16.74
C GLU A 403 5.94 -36.77 16.09
N ALA A 404 6.70 -37.55 15.30
CA ALA A 404 7.85 -37.05 14.53
C ALA A 404 7.45 -36.02 13.46
N ASP A 405 6.36 -36.27 12.73
CA ASP A 405 5.85 -35.32 11.71
C ASP A 405 5.32 -34.04 12.35
N ALA A 406 4.65 -34.14 13.50
CA ALA A 406 4.16 -32.98 14.24
C ALA A 406 5.31 -32.10 14.74
N LEU A 407 6.37 -32.71 15.29
CA LEU A 407 7.58 -32.00 15.70
C LEU A 407 8.24 -31.31 14.51
N ARG A 408 8.42 -32.02 13.39
CA ARG A 408 9.01 -31.47 12.18
C ARG A 408 8.19 -30.30 11.61
N CYS A 409 6.87 -30.41 11.64
CA CYS A 409 5.98 -29.31 11.23
C CYS A 409 6.19 -28.06 12.10
N GLN A 410 6.26 -28.21 13.42
CA GLN A 410 6.51 -27.09 14.35
C GLN A 410 7.88 -26.44 14.11
N GLU A 411 8.92 -27.25 13.88
CA GLU A 411 10.25 -26.75 13.53
C GLU A 411 10.23 -25.91 12.25
N LEU A 412 9.59 -26.40 11.18
CA LEU A 412 9.52 -25.67 9.91
C LEU A 412 8.76 -24.35 10.03
N ILE A 413 7.65 -24.33 10.78
CA ILE A 413 6.93 -23.07 11.09
C ILE A 413 7.85 -22.14 11.86
N GLY A 414 8.53 -22.66 12.89
CA GLY A 414 9.45 -21.90 13.72
C GLY A 414 10.63 -21.33 12.94
N ALA A 415 11.16 -22.05 11.96
CA ALA A 415 12.23 -21.60 11.07
C ALA A 415 11.73 -20.50 10.12
N CYS A 416 10.56 -20.68 9.49
CA CYS A 416 9.99 -19.68 8.58
C CYS A 416 9.75 -18.33 9.27
N VAL A 417 9.22 -18.34 10.50
CA VAL A 417 9.02 -17.12 11.30
C VAL A 417 10.35 -16.42 11.56
N LYS A 418 11.41 -17.15 11.91
CA LYS A 418 12.72 -16.56 12.17
C LYS A 418 13.34 -15.98 10.90
N LEU A 419 13.18 -16.64 9.76
CA LEU A 419 13.70 -16.16 8.46
C LEU A 419 12.98 -14.89 8.00
N GLU A 420 11.66 -14.81 8.19
CA GLU A 420 10.90 -13.58 7.92
C GLU A 420 11.35 -12.44 8.85
N GLN A 421 11.52 -12.70 10.14
CA GLN A 421 12.07 -11.71 11.08
C GLN A 421 13.47 -11.23 10.69
N VAL A 422 14.31 -12.10 10.11
CA VAL A 422 15.63 -11.71 9.58
C VAL A 422 15.48 -10.77 8.39
N GLY A 423 14.59 -11.08 7.44
CA GLY A 423 14.27 -10.19 6.31
C GLY A 423 13.80 -8.82 6.77
N ASP A 424 12.86 -8.80 7.72
CA ASP A 424 12.34 -7.59 8.35
C ASP A 424 13.44 -6.75 9.01
N ILE A 425 14.40 -7.34 9.72
CA ILE A 425 15.53 -6.60 10.30
C ILE A 425 16.40 -5.98 9.20
N ILE A 426 16.66 -6.72 8.11
CA ILE A 426 17.47 -6.23 6.98
C ILE A 426 16.80 -5.00 6.33
N VAL A 427 15.51 -5.06 6.03
CA VAL A 427 14.80 -3.99 5.30
C VAL A 427 14.27 -2.88 6.20
N ARG A 428 13.78 -3.19 7.39
CA ARG A 428 13.16 -2.19 8.28
C ARG A 428 14.13 -1.55 9.26
N ASN A 429 15.30 -2.15 9.51
CA ASN A 429 16.30 -1.54 10.39
C ASN A 429 17.57 -1.18 9.60
N MET A 430 18.29 -2.18 9.07
CA MET A 430 19.60 -1.95 8.45
C MET A 430 19.53 -1.04 7.23
N LEU A 431 18.52 -1.20 6.38
CA LEU A 431 18.33 -0.31 5.23
C LEU A 431 18.01 1.15 5.64
N ILE A 432 17.31 1.36 6.76
CA ILE A 432 17.11 2.70 7.32
C ILE A 432 18.45 3.31 7.75
N HIS A 433 19.34 2.49 8.32
CA HIS A 433 20.70 2.93 8.68
C HIS A 433 21.53 3.30 7.44
N VAL A 434 21.42 2.55 6.35
CA VAL A 434 21.99 2.90 5.04
C VAL A 434 21.48 4.25 4.56
N GLN A 435 20.15 4.43 4.51
CA GLN A 435 19.54 5.67 4.02
C GLN A 435 19.96 6.87 4.86
N LYS A 436 19.95 6.73 6.20
CA LYS A 436 20.41 7.77 7.14
C LYS A 436 21.87 8.15 6.94
N LYS A 437 22.74 7.17 6.63
CA LYS A 437 24.16 7.41 6.31
C LYS A 437 24.28 8.20 4.99
N PHE A 438 23.53 7.80 3.97
CA PHE A 438 23.53 8.43 2.65
C PHE A 438 23.00 9.87 2.69
N ASP A 439 21.81 10.08 3.25
CA ASP A 439 21.14 11.40 3.32
C ASP A 439 21.98 12.45 4.06
N ARG A 440 22.78 11.99 5.03
CA ARG A 440 23.64 12.85 5.85
C ARG A 440 25.09 12.94 5.31
N GLY A 441 25.41 12.27 4.21
CA GLY A 441 26.74 12.26 3.61
C GLY A 441 27.83 11.70 4.52
N LEU A 442 27.50 10.71 5.36
CA LEU A 442 28.41 10.21 6.40
C LEU A 442 29.30 9.07 5.92
N GLU A 443 30.50 9.00 6.47
CA GLU A 443 31.48 7.93 6.23
C GLU A 443 31.98 7.35 7.54
N PHE A 444 32.09 6.02 7.60
CA PHE A 444 32.77 5.36 8.73
C PHE A 444 34.28 5.59 8.64
N THR A 445 34.95 5.50 9.78
CA THR A 445 36.40 5.31 9.80
C THR A 445 36.78 3.96 9.21
N GLU A 446 37.98 3.82 8.64
CA GLU A 446 38.44 2.54 8.09
C GLU A 446 38.42 1.41 9.13
N GLN A 447 38.78 1.73 10.37
CA GLN A 447 38.71 0.78 11.48
C GLN A 447 37.26 0.38 11.77
N GLY A 448 36.34 1.35 11.91
CA GLY A 448 34.93 1.06 12.16
C GLY A 448 34.29 0.25 11.03
N TRP A 449 34.68 0.49 9.78
CA TRP A 449 34.19 -0.29 8.64
C TRP A 449 34.75 -1.72 8.61
N ARG A 450 36.04 -1.91 8.92
CA ARG A 450 36.64 -3.25 9.06
C ARG A 450 35.95 -4.07 10.13
N GLU A 451 35.62 -3.46 11.27
CA GLU A 451 34.88 -4.12 12.35
C GLU A 451 33.47 -4.56 11.91
N LEU A 452 32.70 -3.68 11.27
CA LEU A 452 31.36 -4.01 10.76
C LEU A 452 31.41 -5.15 9.74
N ARG A 453 32.36 -5.11 8.80
CA ARG A 453 32.52 -6.14 7.77
C ARG A 453 32.92 -7.49 8.39
N ALA A 454 33.81 -7.49 9.36
CA ALA A 454 34.21 -8.71 10.07
C ALA A 454 33.02 -9.32 10.83
N PHE A 455 32.25 -8.50 11.54
CA PHE A 455 31.06 -8.93 12.26
C PHE A 455 30.00 -9.50 11.31
N HIS A 456 29.72 -8.81 10.21
CA HIS A 456 28.82 -9.26 9.14
C HIS A 456 29.26 -10.60 8.55
N THR A 457 30.56 -10.77 8.26
CA THR A 457 31.10 -12.02 7.70
C THR A 457 30.86 -13.20 8.64
N SER A 458 31.02 -13.00 9.96
CA SER A 458 30.69 -14.02 10.96
C SER A 458 29.20 -14.36 10.98
N VAL A 459 28.31 -13.36 10.85
CA VAL A 459 26.85 -13.60 10.76
C VAL A 459 26.49 -14.39 9.51
N VAL A 460 27.06 -14.07 8.34
CA VAL A 460 26.81 -14.82 7.09
C VAL A 460 27.30 -16.27 7.21
N THR A 461 28.46 -16.48 7.84
CA THR A 461 28.99 -17.82 8.09
C THR A 461 28.07 -18.63 9.01
N ASN A 462 27.57 -18.01 10.09
CA ASN A 462 26.63 -18.64 11.01
C ASN A 462 25.25 -18.88 10.37
N ALA A 463 24.82 -18.02 9.44
CA ALA A 463 23.60 -18.23 8.67
C ALA A 463 23.68 -19.53 7.86
N ARG A 464 24.79 -19.74 7.14
CA ARG A 464 25.04 -20.98 6.40
C ARG A 464 25.04 -22.22 7.29
N LEU A 465 25.67 -22.15 8.46
CA LEU A 465 25.60 -23.22 9.46
C LEU A 465 24.16 -23.51 9.89
N ALA A 466 23.37 -22.46 10.16
CA ALA A 466 21.97 -22.60 10.55
C ALA A 466 21.11 -23.23 9.45
N PHE A 467 21.36 -22.87 8.19
CA PHE A 467 20.67 -23.46 7.03
C PHE A 467 21.04 -24.93 6.84
N ASN A 468 22.30 -25.29 7.07
CA ASN A 468 22.73 -26.69 7.06
C ASN A 468 22.02 -27.49 8.16
N VAL A 469 21.96 -26.98 9.39
CA VAL A 469 21.27 -27.65 10.51
C VAL A 469 19.79 -27.88 10.22
N LEU A 470 19.11 -26.93 9.59
CA LEU A 470 17.70 -27.06 9.21
C LEU A 470 17.44 -28.29 8.31
N VAL A 471 18.39 -28.59 7.42
CA VAL A 471 18.30 -29.68 6.44
C VAL A 471 18.86 -30.98 7.00
N SER A 472 20.09 -30.97 7.53
CA SER A 472 20.79 -32.18 7.97
C SER A 472 20.33 -32.69 9.33
N ARG A 473 19.83 -31.80 10.19
CA ARG A 473 19.59 -32.05 11.62
C ARG A 473 20.79 -32.65 12.34
N ASP A 474 22.00 -32.35 11.88
CA ASP A 474 23.23 -32.86 12.50
C ASP A 474 23.49 -32.22 13.87
N PRO A 475 23.55 -33.01 14.98
CA PRO A 475 23.74 -32.47 16.32
C PRO A 475 25.08 -31.76 16.52
N GLU A 476 26.14 -32.20 15.82
CA GLU A 476 27.46 -31.57 15.92
C GLU A 476 27.45 -30.16 15.30
N THR A 477 26.89 -30.03 14.10
CA THR A 477 26.69 -28.72 13.45
C THR A 477 25.76 -27.82 14.29
N ALA A 478 24.70 -28.38 14.90
CA ALA A 478 23.81 -27.65 15.79
C ALA A 478 24.54 -27.12 17.04
N ARG A 479 25.41 -27.93 17.64
CA ARG A 479 26.25 -27.53 18.78
C ARG A 479 27.24 -26.44 18.37
N GLN A 480 27.88 -26.59 17.22
CA GLN A 480 28.80 -25.60 16.67
C GLN A 480 28.09 -24.25 16.48
N LEU A 481 26.87 -24.22 15.93
CA LEU A 481 26.11 -22.99 15.74
C LEU A 481 25.81 -22.26 17.06
N VAL A 482 25.49 -22.99 18.12
CA VAL A 482 25.28 -22.40 19.45
C VAL A 482 26.59 -21.83 20.03
N GLN A 483 27.72 -22.52 19.84
CA GLN A 483 29.03 -22.01 20.25
C GLN A 483 29.43 -20.75 19.47
N GLU A 484 29.14 -20.70 18.17
CA GLU A 484 29.40 -19.52 17.35
C GLU A 484 28.53 -18.32 17.75
N LYS A 485 27.31 -18.55 18.24
CA LYS A 485 26.48 -17.50 18.85
C LYS A 485 27.17 -16.88 20.08
N ASP A 486 27.78 -17.69 20.94
CA ASP A 486 28.51 -17.19 22.11
C ASP A 486 29.79 -16.44 21.70
N ARG A 487 30.55 -16.95 20.73
CA ARG A 487 31.72 -16.26 20.16
C ARG A 487 31.36 -14.89 19.58
N LEU A 488 30.23 -14.81 18.85
CA LEU A 488 29.75 -13.56 18.25
C LEU A 488 29.29 -12.55 19.31
N ARG A 489 28.74 -13.02 20.44
CA ARG A 489 28.43 -12.16 21.60
C ARG A 489 29.67 -11.54 22.22
N ASP A 490 30.78 -12.27 22.30
CA ASP A 490 32.04 -11.72 22.82
C ASP A 490 32.74 -10.81 21.79
N LEU A 491 32.56 -11.07 20.49
CA LEU A 491 32.97 -10.14 19.44
C LEU A 491 32.23 -8.79 19.54
N GLU A 492 30.92 -8.82 19.82
CA GLU A 492 30.10 -7.60 19.97
C GLU A 492 30.55 -6.74 21.15
N LYS A 493 30.85 -7.36 22.30
CA LYS A 493 31.39 -6.64 23.47
C LYS A 493 32.71 -5.94 23.13
N ARG A 494 33.63 -6.65 22.47
CA ARG A 494 34.92 -6.09 22.04
C ARG A 494 34.74 -4.94 21.05
N SER A 495 33.88 -5.11 20.06
CA SER A 495 33.59 -4.06 19.06
C SER A 495 32.99 -2.81 19.72
N SER A 496 32.08 -2.99 20.68
CA SER A 496 31.50 -1.87 21.45
C SER A 496 32.56 -1.13 22.28
N GLN A 497 33.48 -1.86 22.91
CA GLN A 497 34.58 -1.25 23.68
C GLN A 497 35.55 -0.48 22.78
N SER A 498 35.98 -1.07 21.66
CA SER A 498 36.84 -0.38 20.68
C SER A 498 36.14 0.85 20.08
N HIS A 499 34.83 0.79 19.86
CA HIS A 499 34.06 1.96 19.43
C HIS A 499 34.07 3.08 20.49
N PHE A 500 33.90 2.75 21.76
CA PHE A 500 33.94 3.71 22.86
C PHE A 500 35.32 4.39 23.00
N GLU A 501 36.40 3.63 22.82
CA GLU A 501 37.77 4.17 22.80
C GLU A 501 37.94 5.19 21.65
N ARG A 502 37.44 4.89 20.45
CA ARG A 502 37.47 5.83 19.31
C ARG A 502 36.64 7.09 19.52
N LEU A 503 35.54 6.99 20.26
CA LEU A 503 34.74 8.16 20.64
C LEU A 503 35.51 9.06 21.62
N ARG A 504 36.25 8.46 22.56
CA ARG A 504 37.11 9.19 23.50
C ARG A 504 38.25 9.92 22.80
N GLU A 505 38.76 9.36 21.71
CA GLU A 505 39.80 9.97 20.87
C GLU A 505 39.29 11.13 19.97
N GLY A 506 37.98 11.39 19.93
CA GLY A 506 37.42 12.61 19.34
C GLY A 506 37.41 12.66 17.81
N THR A 507 37.50 11.52 17.12
CA THR A 507 37.41 11.51 15.65
C THR A 507 36.01 11.91 15.19
N ALA A 508 35.89 13.03 14.45
CA ALA A 508 34.60 13.58 14.01
C ALA A 508 33.72 12.54 13.29
N LYS A 509 34.32 11.75 12.38
CA LYS A 509 33.64 10.64 11.68
C LYS A 509 33.05 9.60 12.65
N SER A 510 33.74 9.26 13.75
CA SER A 510 33.24 8.28 14.72
C SER A 510 32.07 8.82 15.54
N VAL A 511 32.08 10.11 15.87
CA VAL A 511 30.97 10.76 16.60
C VAL A 511 29.73 10.83 15.74
N GLU A 512 29.87 11.25 14.48
CA GLU A 512 28.73 11.43 13.56
C GLU A 512 28.06 10.09 13.16
N THR A 513 28.85 9.02 13.05
CA THR A 513 28.39 7.68 12.65
C THR A 513 28.11 6.73 13.82
N SER A 514 28.33 7.16 15.07
CA SER A 514 28.27 6.30 16.26
C SER A 514 26.96 5.51 16.37
N SER A 515 25.82 6.20 16.29
CA SER A 515 24.50 5.54 16.34
C SER A 515 24.35 4.48 15.24
N ILE A 516 24.71 4.82 14.01
CA ILE A 516 24.60 3.92 12.85
C ILE A 516 25.47 2.67 13.04
N HIS A 517 26.70 2.85 13.54
CA HIS A 517 27.62 1.74 13.78
C HIS A 517 27.10 0.76 14.85
N LEU A 518 26.71 1.29 16.02
CA LEU A 518 26.24 0.46 17.13
C LEU A 518 24.89 -0.22 16.83
N ASP A 519 23.98 0.49 16.17
CA ASP A 519 22.68 -0.08 15.78
C ASP A 519 22.86 -1.19 14.74
N THR A 520 23.78 -1.02 13.77
CA THR A 520 24.11 -2.07 12.78
C THR A 520 24.65 -3.35 13.44
N ILE A 521 25.54 -3.23 14.45
CA ILE A 521 26.03 -4.39 15.20
C ILE A 521 24.89 -5.07 15.96
N ARG A 522 23.99 -4.29 16.57
CA ARG A 522 22.83 -4.81 17.29
C ARG A 522 21.91 -5.61 16.37
N ASP A 523 21.59 -5.07 15.20
CA ASP A 523 20.76 -5.74 14.20
C ASP A 523 21.40 -7.06 13.71
N LEU A 524 22.70 -7.03 13.38
CA LEU A 524 23.45 -8.23 12.98
C LEU A 524 23.48 -9.29 14.09
N LYS A 525 23.61 -8.89 15.36
CA LYS A 525 23.54 -9.80 16.51
C LYS A 525 22.15 -10.39 16.69
N GLN A 526 21.10 -9.60 16.46
CA GLN A 526 19.71 -10.07 16.53
C GLN A 526 19.43 -11.10 15.43
N ILE A 527 19.87 -10.81 14.19
CA ILE A 527 19.84 -11.76 13.07
C ILE A 527 20.53 -13.07 13.44
N ASN A 528 21.76 -13.01 13.94
CA ASN A 528 22.50 -14.20 14.36
C ASN A 528 21.77 -14.99 15.46
N SER A 529 21.15 -14.30 16.42
CA SER A 529 20.42 -14.93 17.52
C SER A 529 19.18 -15.67 17.03
N LEU A 530 18.47 -15.11 16.06
CA LEU A 530 17.34 -15.76 15.39
C LEU A 530 17.82 -17.02 14.65
N LEU A 531 18.84 -16.89 13.81
CA LEU A 531 19.36 -18.01 13.02
C LEU A 531 19.91 -19.13 13.91
N ALA A 532 20.69 -18.80 14.95
CA ALA A 532 21.24 -19.78 15.88
C ALA A 532 20.17 -20.53 16.68
N SER A 533 18.99 -19.93 16.91
CA SER A 533 17.90 -20.61 17.60
C SER A 533 17.24 -21.72 16.78
N MET A 534 17.57 -21.85 15.49
CA MET A 534 17.17 -23.01 14.66
C MET A 534 17.87 -24.31 15.05
N ALA A 535 18.98 -24.25 15.81
CA ALA A 535 19.66 -25.43 16.34
C ALA A 535 18.97 -26.04 17.58
N TYR A 536 18.13 -25.29 18.30
CA TYR A 536 17.58 -25.74 19.57
C TYR A 536 16.71 -26.99 19.48
N PRO A 537 15.78 -27.13 18.51
CA PRO A 537 14.96 -28.34 18.40
C PRO A 537 15.80 -29.62 18.25
N VAL A 538 16.88 -29.57 17.45
CA VAL A 538 17.80 -30.70 17.25
C VAL A 538 18.53 -31.07 18.54
N LEU A 539 18.94 -30.08 19.32
CA LEU A 539 19.66 -30.30 20.57
C LEU A 539 18.75 -30.72 21.74
N GLU A 540 17.49 -30.25 21.76
CA GLU A 540 16.48 -30.64 22.75
C GLU A 540 16.11 -32.11 22.60
N GLU A 541 15.90 -32.58 21.35
CA GLU A 541 15.61 -33.98 21.03
C GLU A 541 16.72 -34.93 21.51
N GLN A 542 17.98 -34.52 21.41
CA GLN A 542 19.15 -35.28 21.88
C GLN A 542 19.40 -35.14 23.39
N GLY A 543 18.57 -34.40 24.12
CA GLY A 543 18.73 -34.15 25.55
C GLY A 543 19.97 -33.32 25.91
N LEU A 544 20.57 -32.63 24.94
CA LEU A 544 21.83 -31.88 25.07
C LEU A 544 21.66 -30.44 25.61
N LEU A 545 20.42 -30.03 25.91
CA LEU A 545 20.09 -28.68 26.43
C LEU A 545 19.50 -28.71 27.84
N SER A 546 19.93 -27.76 28.68
CA SER A 546 19.24 -27.36 29.92
C SER A 546 18.67 -25.95 29.74
N GLY A 547 17.49 -25.87 29.11
CA GLY A 547 16.93 -24.59 28.67
C GLY A 547 17.72 -24.02 27.48
N SER A 548 18.13 -22.74 27.54
CA SER A 548 18.86 -22.07 26.44
C SER A 548 20.39 -22.30 26.43
N ARG A 549 20.90 -23.19 27.30
CA ARG A 549 22.34 -23.46 27.46
C ARG A 549 22.64 -24.93 27.21
N LEU A 550 23.81 -25.21 26.59
CA LEU A 550 24.32 -26.57 26.41
C LEU A 550 24.56 -27.23 27.77
N LYS A 551 24.14 -28.49 27.92
CA LYS A 551 24.55 -29.30 29.08
C LYS A 551 26.07 -29.52 29.01
N ALA A 552 26.75 -29.36 30.14
CA ALA A 552 28.15 -29.78 30.24
C ALA A 552 28.20 -31.29 29.99
N GLY A 553 28.99 -31.70 28.99
CA GLY A 553 29.25 -33.09 28.66
C GLY A 553 30.13 -33.78 29.68
#